data_AF-A0A9P8KN88-F1
#
_entry.id   AF-A0A9P8KN88-F1
#
_cell.length_a   1.000
_cell.length_b   1.000
_cell.length_c   1.000
_cell.angle_alpha   90.00
_cell.angle_beta   90.00
_cell.angle_gamma   90.00
#
_symmetry.space_group_name_H-M   'P 1'
#
loop_
_entity.id
_entity.type
_entity.pdbx_description
1 polymer ?
#
loop_
_entity_poly.entity_id
_entity_poly.type
_entity_poly.pdbx_seq_one_letter_code
_entity_poly.pdbx_strand_id
1 'polypeptide(L)'
;MAENPTPASAPTQCVGPSFRAVADKPSATVSAVVSSDNVYVLPQTPQLIALLSMIRNKDTERADFIFYSNRIIRLLVEEGLNHLPVIEKNITTPVGRTYNGLMFQGKICGVSIMRAGEAMEQGLRDCCRSVRIGKILIQRDEDTALPKLFYDKLPEDIANRWVLLLDPMFATGNNISAPFPCSSLCTSKHSQTFP
;
A
#
# COMPACT_ATOMS: atom_id res chain seq x y z
N MET A 1 0.40 20.23 61.13
CA MET A 1 0.40 19.00 60.29
C MET A 1 -0.70 19.18 59.27
N ALA A 2 -0.36 19.52 58.04
CA ALA A 2 -1.31 19.70 56.95
C ALA A 2 -1.23 18.47 56.04
N GLU A 3 -2.34 17.78 55.87
CA GLU A 3 -2.48 16.56 55.09
C GLU A 3 -2.59 16.92 53.60
N ASN A 4 -1.67 16.41 52.77
CA ASN A 4 -1.68 16.63 51.32
C ASN A 4 -2.79 15.79 50.66
N PRO A 5 -3.61 16.35 49.76
CA PRO A 5 -4.64 15.59 49.07
C PRO A 5 -4.03 14.63 48.04
N THR A 6 -4.44 13.37 48.11
CA THR A 6 -4.08 12.29 47.18
C THR A 6 -4.48 12.64 45.73
N PRO A 7 -3.62 12.42 44.72
CA PRO A 7 -3.97 12.71 43.34
C PRO A 7 -5.10 11.77 42.88
N ALA A 8 -6.22 12.37 42.44
CA ALA A 8 -7.34 11.63 41.86
C ALA A 8 -6.87 10.85 40.63
N SER A 9 -7.08 9.53 40.62
CA SER A 9 -6.82 8.68 39.46
C SER A 9 -7.66 9.16 38.28
N ALA A 10 -7.01 9.43 37.15
CA ALA A 10 -7.72 9.78 35.91
C ALA A 10 -8.77 8.71 35.58
N PRO A 11 -9.96 9.07 35.07
CA PRO A 11 -10.97 8.10 34.70
C PRO A 11 -10.45 7.21 33.56
N THR A 12 -10.11 5.96 33.88
CA THR A 12 -9.61 4.94 32.95
C THR A 12 -10.70 4.37 32.04
N GLN A 13 -11.92 4.91 32.09
CA GLN A 13 -13.06 4.37 31.35
C GLN A 13 -13.12 5.01 29.96
N CYS A 14 -12.86 4.20 28.93
CA CYS A 14 -12.99 4.60 27.54
C CYS A 14 -14.43 5.05 27.26
N VAL A 15 -14.63 6.34 27.05
CA VAL A 15 -15.88 6.92 26.54
C VAL A 15 -15.95 6.73 25.03
N GLY A 16 -16.17 5.49 24.61
CA GLY A 16 -16.35 5.12 23.21
C GLY A 16 -17.23 3.88 23.09
N PRO A 17 -17.87 3.64 21.94
CA PRO A 17 -18.60 2.40 21.70
C PRO A 17 -17.68 1.21 22.02
N SER A 18 -18.21 0.19 22.70
CA SER A 18 -17.45 -1.00 23.06
C SER A 18 -16.83 -1.60 21.81
N PHE A 19 -15.49 -1.60 21.75
CA PHE A 19 -14.75 -2.13 20.62
C PHE A 19 -15.05 -3.63 20.54
N ARG A 20 -15.75 -4.09 19.48
CA ARG A 20 -16.07 -5.51 19.31
C ARG A 20 -14.80 -6.36 19.41
N ALA A 21 -14.89 -7.48 20.11
CA ALA A 21 -13.79 -8.44 20.19
C ALA A 21 -13.39 -8.88 18.77
N VAL A 22 -12.12 -9.26 18.58
CA VAL A 22 -11.59 -9.66 17.25
C VAL A 22 -12.40 -10.81 16.64
N ALA A 23 -12.96 -11.70 17.48
CA ALA A 23 -13.82 -12.81 17.07
C ALA A 23 -15.19 -12.39 16.50
N ASP A 24 -15.70 -11.20 16.88
CA ASP A 24 -17.03 -10.71 16.47
C ASP A 24 -16.97 -9.77 15.26
N LYS A 25 -15.80 -9.65 14.62
CA LYS A 25 -15.63 -8.80 13.43
C LYS A 25 -16.19 -9.53 12.20
N PRO A 26 -17.06 -8.88 11.40
CA PRO A 26 -17.56 -9.48 10.18
C PRO A 26 -16.41 -9.80 9.21
N SER A 27 -16.46 -10.98 8.60
CA SER A 27 -15.54 -11.41 7.54
C SER A 27 -16.21 -11.24 6.18
N ALA A 28 -15.46 -10.81 5.16
CA ALA A 28 -15.97 -10.65 3.81
C ALA A 28 -16.12 -12.01 3.10
N THR A 29 -17.14 -12.14 2.24
CA THR A 29 -17.49 -13.38 1.52
C THR A 29 -16.37 -13.94 0.62
N VAL A 30 -15.36 -13.13 0.27
CA VAL A 30 -14.32 -13.49 -0.71
C VAL A 30 -12.91 -13.50 -0.11
N SER A 31 -12.78 -13.58 1.22
CA SER A 31 -11.47 -13.74 1.88
C SER A 31 -10.95 -15.17 1.68
N ALA A 32 -10.53 -15.50 0.46
CA ALA A 32 -9.79 -16.72 0.20
C ALA A 32 -8.46 -16.65 0.96
N VAL A 33 -8.12 -17.73 1.67
CA VAL A 33 -6.83 -17.84 2.33
C VAL A 33 -5.78 -18.01 1.24
N VAL A 34 -4.95 -16.98 1.02
CA VAL A 34 -3.83 -17.07 0.08
C VAL A 34 -2.64 -17.66 0.85
N SER A 35 -2.16 -18.81 0.39
CA SER A 35 -1.10 -19.59 1.05
C SER A 35 0.31 -19.23 0.56
N SER A 36 0.55 -17.97 0.19
CA SER A 36 1.83 -17.54 -0.37
C SER A 36 2.52 -16.56 0.58
N ASP A 37 3.79 -16.80 0.90
CA ASP A 37 4.54 -16.01 1.87
C ASP A 37 4.73 -14.53 1.47
N ASN A 38 4.67 -14.24 0.16
CA ASN A 38 4.85 -12.90 -0.39
C ASN A 38 3.53 -12.17 -0.69
N VAL A 39 2.38 -12.72 -0.27
CA VAL A 39 1.08 -12.10 -0.46
C VAL A 39 0.54 -11.61 0.87
N TYR A 40 0.43 -10.30 1.01
CA TYR A 40 -0.13 -9.66 2.20
C TYR A 40 -1.56 -9.21 1.91
N VAL A 41 -2.50 -9.70 2.72
CA VAL A 41 -3.90 -9.34 2.64
C VAL A 41 -4.18 -8.24 3.64
N LEU A 42 -4.72 -7.11 3.19
CA LEU A 42 -5.11 -6.02 4.09
C LEU A 42 -6.08 -6.55 5.16
N PRO A 43 -5.94 -6.10 6.43
CA PRO A 43 -6.84 -6.49 7.49
C PRO A 43 -8.31 -6.24 7.12
N GLN A 44 -9.14 -7.29 7.20
CA GLN A 44 -10.55 -7.24 6.87
C GLN A 44 -11.34 -6.53 7.97
N THR A 45 -11.20 -5.21 8.04
CA THR A 45 -11.94 -4.37 8.98
C THR A 45 -13.36 -4.12 8.49
N PRO A 46 -14.35 -3.88 9.39
CA PRO A 46 -15.72 -3.54 8.98
C PRO A 46 -15.77 -2.35 8.01
N GLN A 47 -14.87 -1.39 8.19
CA GLN A 47 -14.74 -0.23 7.30
C GLN A 47 -14.26 -0.63 5.91
N LEU A 48 -13.21 -1.44 5.80
CA LEU A 48 -12.71 -1.90 4.51
C LEU A 48 -13.78 -2.70 3.76
N ILE A 49 -14.51 -3.56 4.46
CA ILE A 49 -15.62 -4.33 3.90
C ILE A 49 -16.72 -3.41 3.38
N ALA A 50 -17.12 -2.39 4.15
CA ALA A 50 -18.12 -1.42 3.72
C ALA A 50 -17.68 -0.66 2.46
N LEU A 51 -16.42 -0.19 2.42
CA LEU A 51 -15.85 0.49 1.25
C LEU A 51 -15.86 -0.43 0.01
N LEU A 52 -15.45 -1.70 0.20
CA LEU A 52 -15.44 -2.71 -0.85
C LEU A 52 -16.85 -3.04 -1.37
N SER A 53 -17.84 -3.09 -0.49
CA SER A 53 -19.23 -3.29 -0.86
C SER A 53 -19.76 -2.15 -1.72
N MET A 54 -19.40 -0.90 -1.41
CA MET A 54 -19.80 0.27 -2.21
C MET A 54 -19.17 0.23 -3.61
N ILE A 55 -17.86 -0.03 -3.74
CA ILE A 55 -17.23 -0.04 -5.07
C ILE A 55 -17.66 -1.24 -5.94
N ARG A 56 -18.19 -2.31 -5.34
CA ARG A 56 -18.71 -3.49 -6.04
C ARG A 56 -20.20 -3.39 -6.38
N ASN A 57 -20.92 -2.45 -5.77
CA ASN A 57 -22.33 -2.26 -6.04
C ASN A 57 -22.52 -1.64 -7.44
N LYS A 58 -23.29 -2.33 -8.30
CA LYS A 58 -23.61 -1.86 -9.65
C LYS A 58 -24.39 -0.54 -9.68
N ASP A 59 -25.11 -0.24 -8.60
CA ASP A 59 -25.99 0.92 -8.49
C ASP A 59 -25.26 2.14 -7.89
N THR A 60 -23.95 2.03 -7.61
CA THR A 60 -23.15 3.14 -7.07
C THR A 60 -22.82 4.17 -8.13
N GLU A 61 -23.10 5.44 -7.82
CA GLU A 61 -22.82 6.55 -8.72
C GLU A 61 -21.31 6.76 -8.95
N ARG A 62 -20.96 7.33 -10.11
CA ARG A 62 -19.56 7.56 -10.50
C ARG A 62 -18.77 8.36 -9.47
N ALA A 63 -19.37 9.41 -8.89
CA ALA A 63 -18.70 10.27 -7.91
C ALA A 63 -18.34 9.49 -6.65
N ASP A 64 -19.30 8.72 -6.14
CA ASP A 64 -19.14 7.85 -4.98
C ASP A 64 -18.12 6.74 -5.25
N PHE A 65 -18.16 6.12 -6.42
CA PHE A 65 -17.18 5.11 -6.81
C PHE A 65 -15.74 5.65 -6.73
N ILE A 66 -15.50 6.85 -7.28
CA ILE A 66 -14.18 7.49 -7.22
C ILE A 66 -13.79 7.81 -5.77
N PHE A 67 -14.73 8.34 -4.99
CA PHE A 67 -14.50 8.68 -3.58
C PHE A 67 -14.11 7.46 -2.75
N TYR A 68 -14.88 6.37 -2.82
CA TYR A 68 -14.61 5.14 -2.08
C TYR A 68 -13.34 4.42 -2.59
N SER A 69 -13.10 4.41 -3.91
CA SER A 69 -11.89 3.83 -4.49
C SER A 69 -10.63 4.54 -4.00
N ASN A 70 -10.62 5.89 -3.99
CA ASN A 70 -9.48 6.67 -3.49
C ASN A 70 -9.19 6.37 -2.00
N ARG A 71 -10.24 6.16 -1.19
CA ARG A 71 -10.07 5.77 0.22
C ARG A 71 -9.45 4.38 0.37
N ILE A 72 -9.86 3.40 -0.44
CA ILE A 72 -9.27 2.06 -0.44
C ILE A 72 -7.80 2.12 -0.89
N ILE A 73 -7.51 2.87 -1.95
CA ILE A 73 -6.15 3.06 -2.47
C ILE A 73 -5.25 3.64 -1.38
N ARG A 74 -5.71 4.64 -0.62
CA ARG A 74 -4.92 5.21 0.47
C ARG A 74 -4.53 4.16 1.51
N LEU A 75 -5.49 3.33 1.94
CA LEU A 75 -5.21 2.25 2.89
C LEU A 75 -4.21 1.23 2.32
N LEU A 76 -4.35 0.88 1.04
CA LEU A 76 -3.45 -0.05 0.35
C LEU A 76 -2.03 0.50 0.21
N VAL A 77 -1.88 1.78 -0.10
CA VAL A 77 -0.56 2.42 -0.24
C VAL A 77 0.14 2.50 1.12
N GLU A 78 -0.55 2.92 2.18
CA GLU A 78 0.03 2.96 3.53
C GLU A 78 0.53 1.57 3.95
N GLU A 79 -0.27 0.53 3.70
CA GLU A 79 0.14 -0.84 4.00
C GLU A 79 1.32 -1.28 3.12
N GLY A 80 1.32 -0.93 1.83
CA GLY A 80 2.44 -1.19 0.93
C GLY A 80 3.76 -0.54 1.38
N LEU A 81 3.69 0.66 1.98
CA LEU A 81 4.86 1.36 2.52
C LEU A 81 5.44 0.69 3.77
N ASN A 82 4.62 -0.04 4.55
CA ASN A 82 5.08 -0.77 5.74
C ASN A 82 6.05 -1.91 5.40
N HIS A 83 6.05 -2.40 4.15
CA HIS A 83 6.96 -3.45 3.69
C HIS A 83 8.33 -2.91 3.23
N LEU A 84 8.54 -1.59 3.25
CA LEU A 84 9.82 -0.99 2.89
C LEU A 84 10.82 -1.10 4.05
N PRO A 85 12.12 -1.24 3.75
CA PRO A 85 13.15 -1.27 4.79
C PRO A 85 13.20 0.05 5.54
N VAL A 86 13.40 -0.04 6.85
CA VAL A 86 13.52 1.10 7.77
C VAL A 86 14.83 1.02 8.54
N ILE A 87 15.35 2.18 8.94
CA ILE A 87 16.53 2.34 9.78
C ILE A 87 16.14 3.06 11.06
N GLU A 88 16.79 2.70 12.17
CA GLU A 88 16.61 3.38 13.44
C GLU A 88 17.18 4.80 13.36
N LYS A 89 16.42 5.76 13.89
CA LYS A 89 16.81 7.16 13.93
C LYS A 89 16.35 7.80 15.23
N ASN A 90 17.33 8.14 16.06
CA ASN A 90 17.09 8.94 17.24
C ASN A 90 16.85 10.40 16.84
N ILE A 91 15.76 10.99 17.34
CA ILE A 91 15.46 12.41 17.18
C ILE A 91 15.38 13.07 18.54
N THR A 92 15.73 14.35 18.61
CA THR A 92 15.49 15.17 19.80
C THR A 92 14.14 15.84 19.66
N THR A 93 13.23 15.55 20.58
CA THR A 93 11.91 16.19 20.64
C THR A 93 12.03 17.66 21.06
N PRO A 94 11.04 18.53 20.76
CA PRO A 94 11.06 19.92 21.20
C PRO A 94 11.15 20.12 22.72
N VAL A 95 10.78 19.09 23.50
CA VAL A 95 10.90 19.07 24.96
C VAL A 95 12.28 18.59 25.45
N GLY A 96 13.26 18.46 24.55
CA GLY A 96 14.65 18.09 24.87
C GLY A 96 14.87 16.60 25.16
N ARG A 97 13.86 15.74 24.96
CA ARG A 97 13.99 14.28 25.16
C ARG A 97 14.37 13.57 23.87
N THR A 98 15.24 12.57 23.97
CA THR A 98 15.54 11.66 22.86
C THR A 98 14.35 10.73 22.61
N TYR A 99 13.91 10.63 21.36
CA TYR A 99 12.91 9.68 20.89
C TYR A 99 13.55 8.73 19.88
N ASN A 100 13.47 7.43 20.17
CA ASN A 100 13.98 6.37 19.30
C ASN A 100 12.93 6.09 18.23
N GLY A 101 13.08 6.72 17.07
CA GLY A 101 12.17 6.59 15.93
C GLY A 101 12.73 5.71 14.83
N LEU A 102 11.97 5.66 13.73
CA LEU A 102 12.33 4.97 12.50
C LEU A 102 12.34 5.95 11.33
N MET A 103 13.16 5.67 10.32
CA MET A 103 13.20 6.39 9.06
C MET A 103 13.27 5.39 7.91
N PHE A 104 12.58 5.66 6.80
CA PHE A 104 12.68 4.81 5.61
C PHE A 104 14.09 4.78 5.02
N GLN A 105 14.53 3.61 4.61
CA GLN A 105 15.83 3.40 3.98
C GLN A 105 15.74 3.53 2.46
N GLY A 106 16.50 4.46 1.90
CA GLY A 106 16.61 4.63 0.45
C GLY A 106 15.53 5.52 -0.16
N LYS A 107 15.33 5.37 -1.47
CA LYS A 107 14.42 6.20 -2.26
C LYS A 107 13.35 5.33 -2.91
N ILE A 108 12.11 5.81 -2.90
CA ILE A 108 10.98 5.13 -3.54
C ILE A 108 10.68 5.72 -4.93
N CYS A 109 10.08 4.90 -5.78
CA CYS A 109 9.40 5.32 -7.00
C CYS A 109 8.14 4.47 -7.21
N GLY A 110 7.06 5.10 -7.66
CA GLY A 110 5.88 4.39 -8.15
C GLY A 110 6.03 4.10 -9.64
N VAL A 111 5.53 2.96 -10.09
CA VAL A 111 5.36 2.65 -11.52
C VAL A 111 3.91 2.28 -11.75
N SER A 112 3.18 3.08 -12.53
CA SER A 112 1.78 2.81 -12.85
C SER A 112 1.65 2.05 -14.16
N ILE A 113 0.81 1.01 -14.15
CA ILE A 113 0.40 0.31 -15.38
C ILE A 113 -0.78 1.06 -15.98
N MET A 114 -0.56 1.67 -17.14
CA MET A 114 -1.60 2.39 -17.84
C MET A 114 -2.69 1.44 -18.35
N ARG A 115 -3.98 1.80 -18.26
CA ARG A 115 -4.52 3.06 -17.72
C ARG A 115 -5.02 2.96 -16.28
N ALA A 116 -5.34 1.76 -15.80
CA ALA A 116 -5.98 1.56 -14.50
C ALA A 116 -5.09 1.96 -13.32
N GLY A 117 -3.77 1.70 -13.41
CA GLY A 117 -2.79 2.06 -12.39
C GLY A 117 -2.65 3.57 -12.16
N GLU A 118 -3.06 4.41 -13.12
CA GLU A 118 -3.02 5.87 -12.96
C GLU A 118 -3.96 6.36 -11.84
N ALA A 119 -5.04 5.62 -11.58
CA ALA A 119 -5.97 5.94 -10.49
C ALA A 119 -5.30 5.89 -9.11
N MET A 120 -4.23 5.10 -8.96
CA MET A 120 -3.50 4.95 -7.70
C MET A 120 -2.40 5.99 -7.49
N GLU A 121 -2.01 6.72 -8.55
CA GLU A 121 -0.94 7.72 -8.48
C GLU A 121 -1.26 8.83 -7.47
N GLN A 122 -2.53 9.26 -7.41
CA GLN A 122 -2.96 10.28 -6.48
C GLN A 122 -2.78 9.82 -5.03
N GLY A 123 -3.22 8.60 -4.71
CA GLY A 123 -3.05 8.03 -3.37
C GLY A 123 -1.59 7.93 -2.96
N LEU A 124 -0.69 7.57 -3.89
CA LEU A 124 0.75 7.53 -3.63
C LEU A 124 1.34 8.93 -3.42
N ARG A 125 0.94 9.94 -4.20
CA ARG A 125 1.40 11.33 -4.01
C ARG A 125 0.93 11.93 -2.70
N ASP A 126 -0.27 11.56 -2.26
CA ASP A 126 -0.82 12.01 -0.99
C ASP A 126 -0.07 11.39 0.20
N CYS A 127 0.47 10.17 0.07
CA CYS A 127 1.34 9.55 1.09
C CYS A 127 2.76 10.10 1.01
N CYS A 128 3.27 10.30 -0.21
CA CYS A 128 4.68 10.58 -0.47
C CYS A 128 4.83 11.77 -1.42
N ARG A 129 4.98 12.98 -0.85
CA ARG A 129 5.00 14.26 -1.58
C ARG A 129 6.04 14.36 -2.70
N SER A 130 7.16 13.64 -2.61
CA SER A 130 8.29 13.75 -3.55
C SER A 130 8.59 12.43 -4.29
N VAL A 131 7.59 11.56 -4.42
CA VAL A 131 7.72 10.30 -5.15
C VAL A 131 7.84 10.53 -6.67
N ARG A 132 8.78 9.84 -7.31
CA ARG A 132 8.87 9.79 -8.77
C ARG A 132 7.90 8.73 -9.29
N ILE A 133 7.18 9.05 -10.36
CA ILE A 133 6.23 8.13 -10.98
C ILE A 133 6.70 7.81 -12.39
N GLY A 134 6.98 6.53 -12.63
CA GLY A 134 7.15 5.97 -13.97
C GLY A 134 5.83 5.43 -14.51
N LYS A 135 5.71 5.35 -15.83
CA LYS A 135 4.51 4.83 -16.51
C LYS A 135 4.90 3.72 -17.48
N ILE A 136 4.11 2.66 -17.50
CA ILE A 136 4.23 1.58 -18.49
C ILE A 136 2.88 1.33 -19.16
N LEU A 137 2.89 1.15 -20.47
CA LEU A 137 1.72 0.74 -21.26
C LEU A 137 1.96 -0.65 -21.81
N ILE A 138 1.12 -1.58 -21.37
CA ILE A 138 1.10 -2.95 -21.85
C ILE A 138 -0.22 -3.15 -22.60
N GLN A 139 -0.12 -3.63 -23.83
CA GLN A 139 -1.28 -3.99 -24.64
C GLN A 139 -1.04 -5.34 -25.28
N ARG A 140 -2.10 -6.11 -25.49
CA ARG A 140 -2.02 -7.38 -26.22
C ARG A 140 -1.92 -7.07 -27.71
N ASP A 141 -1.00 -7.75 -28.37
CA ASP A 141 -0.94 -7.77 -29.82
C ASP A 141 -2.21 -8.45 -30.36
N GLU A 142 -2.85 -7.87 -31.38
CA GLU A 142 -4.12 -8.35 -31.94
C GLU A 142 -3.96 -9.71 -32.63
N ASP A 143 -2.78 -10.00 -33.19
CA ASP A 143 -2.52 -11.22 -33.94
C ASP A 143 -2.05 -12.38 -33.05
N THR A 144 -1.22 -12.10 -32.05
CA THR A 144 -0.60 -13.14 -31.21
C THR A 144 -1.24 -13.28 -29.84
N ALA A 145 -2.10 -12.35 -29.44
CA ALA A 145 -2.66 -12.22 -28.09
C ALA A 145 -1.61 -12.11 -26.96
N LEU A 146 -0.32 -11.98 -27.32
CA LEU A 146 0.77 -11.85 -26.37
C LEU A 146 0.88 -10.41 -25.86
N PRO A 147 1.23 -10.22 -24.59
CA PRO A 147 1.39 -8.89 -24.04
C PRO A 147 2.69 -8.26 -24.56
N LYS A 148 2.59 -7.08 -25.15
CA LYS A 148 3.72 -6.30 -25.69
C LYS A 148 3.84 -4.98 -24.96
N LEU A 149 5.08 -4.55 -24.72
CA LEU A 149 5.37 -3.23 -24.17
C LEU A 149 5.31 -2.19 -25.29
N PHE A 150 4.36 -1.25 -25.20
CA PHE A 150 4.18 -0.20 -26.20
C PHE A 150 4.82 1.13 -25.78
N TYR A 151 4.88 1.38 -24.47
CA TYR A 151 5.44 2.61 -23.94
C TYR A 151 6.00 2.36 -22.54
N ASP A 152 7.21 2.85 -22.30
CA ASP A 152 7.82 2.93 -20.98
C ASP A 152 8.47 4.30 -20.78
N LYS A 153 8.14 4.93 -19.66
CA LYS A 153 8.82 6.15 -19.20
C LYS A 153 9.13 5.98 -17.73
N LEU A 154 10.30 5.42 -17.46
CA LEU A 154 10.79 5.14 -16.12
C LEU A 154 11.84 6.18 -15.70
N PRO A 155 11.98 6.48 -14.40
CA PRO A 155 13.11 7.28 -13.91
C PRO A 155 14.44 6.60 -14.24
N GLU A 156 15.42 7.36 -14.72
CA GLU A 156 16.76 6.83 -15.07
C GLU A 156 17.46 6.14 -13.89
N ASP A 157 17.16 6.57 -12.66
CA ASP A 157 17.74 6.02 -11.43
C ASP A 157 16.87 4.94 -10.77
N ILE A 158 15.97 4.28 -11.51
CA ILE A 158 15.06 3.25 -10.99
C ILE A 158 15.80 2.04 -10.38
N ALA A 159 16.97 1.67 -10.91
CA ALA A 159 17.76 0.54 -10.41
C ALA A 159 18.19 0.71 -8.93
N ASN A 160 18.33 1.95 -8.47
CA ASN A 160 18.75 2.27 -7.12
C ASN A 160 17.57 2.58 -6.18
N ARG A 161 16.33 2.34 -6.61
CA ARG A 161 15.10 2.69 -5.88
C ARG A 161 14.30 1.45 -5.48
N TRP A 162 13.35 1.66 -4.59
CA TRP A 162 12.28 0.70 -4.31
C TRP A 162 11.09 1.03 -5.21
N VAL A 163 10.66 0.03 -5.99
CA VAL A 163 9.60 0.19 -6.98
C VAL A 163 8.27 -0.28 -6.39
N LEU A 164 7.29 0.62 -6.32
CA LEU A 164 5.90 0.30 -6.03
C LEU A 164 5.14 0.19 -7.34
N LEU A 165 4.85 -1.03 -7.78
CA LEU A 165 4.05 -1.28 -8.98
C LEU A 165 2.57 -1.08 -8.64
N LEU A 166 1.89 -0.22 -9.40
CA LEU A 166 0.51 0.19 -9.15
C LEU A 166 -0.42 -0.39 -10.23
N ASP A 167 -1.30 -1.31 -9.82
CA ASP A 167 -2.37 -1.88 -10.62
C ASP A 167 -3.55 -2.27 -9.71
N PRO A 168 -4.74 -1.67 -9.87
CA PRO A 168 -5.90 -1.97 -9.03
C PRO A 168 -6.54 -3.34 -9.31
N MET A 169 -6.28 -3.94 -10.48
CA MET A 169 -6.92 -5.20 -10.88
C MET A 169 -5.89 -6.18 -11.41
N PHE A 170 -5.42 -7.07 -10.54
CA PHE A 170 -4.59 -8.19 -10.95
C PHE A 170 -5.47 -9.35 -11.45
N ALA A 171 -5.93 -9.25 -12.70
CA ALA A 171 -6.68 -10.31 -13.37
C ALA A 171 -5.72 -11.20 -14.16
N THR A 172 -5.60 -12.46 -13.72
CA THR A 172 -4.85 -13.55 -14.37
C THR A 172 -3.32 -13.44 -14.30
N GLY A 173 -2.72 -14.14 -13.32
CA GLY A 173 -1.28 -14.37 -13.18
C GLY A 173 -0.62 -15.18 -14.31
N ASN A 174 -1.32 -15.47 -15.40
CA ASN A 174 -0.74 -16.12 -16.58
C ASN A 174 0.09 -15.17 -17.46
N ASN A 175 0.10 -13.86 -17.16
CA ASN A 175 0.94 -12.89 -17.89
C ASN A 175 2.28 -12.59 -17.21
N ILE A 176 2.57 -13.16 -16.02
CA ILE A 176 3.88 -13.00 -15.37
C ILE A 176 4.91 -14.01 -15.92
N SER A 177 4.48 -15.11 -16.57
CA SER A 177 5.37 -16.03 -17.28
C SER A 177 5.60 -15.66 -18.75
N ALA A 178 4.95 -14.61 -19.26
CA ALA A 178 5.42 -13.98 -20.48
C ALA A 178 6.79 -13.36 -20.17
N PRO A 179 7.79 -13.47 -21.07
CA PRO A 179 9.14 -12.95 -20.86
C PRO A 179 9.12 -11.43 -20.90
N PHE A 180 8.52 -10.81 -19.88
CA PHE A 180 8.63 -9.40 -19.63
C PHE A 180 10.03 -9.12 -19.08
N PRO A 181 10.74 -8.11 -19.60
CA PRO A 181 11.98 -7.64 -19.01
C PRO A 181 11.79 -7.01 -17.62
N CYS A 182 10.57 -7.01 -17.05
CA CYS A 182 10.36 -6.60 -15.66
C CYS A 182 11.09 -7.51 -14.67
N SER A 183 11.35 -8.77 -15.04
CA SER A 183 12.28 -9.61 -14.26
C SER A 183 13.63 -8.93 -14.15
N SER A 184 14.23 -8.43 -15.24
CA SER A 184 15.52 -7.71 -15.22
C SER A 184 15.53 -6.41 -14.41
N LEU A 185 14.36 -5.78 -14.21
CA LEU A 185 14.21 -4.63 -13.32
C LEU A 185 14.26 -5.04 -11.83
N CYS A 186 13.78 -6.25 -11.50
CA CYS A 186 13.80 -6.84 -10.16
C CYS A 186 15.05 -7.72 -9.88
N THR A 187 15.64 -8.41 -10.87
CA THR A 187 16.80 -9.30 -10.68
C THR A 187 18.10 -8.56 -10.41
N SER A 188 18.17 -7.26 -10.66
CA SER A 188 19.31 -6.42 -10.25
C SER A 188 19.54 -6.44 -8.72
N LYS A 189 18.51 -6.75 -7.90
CA LYS A 189 18.62 -6.81 -6.44
C LYS A 189 18.71 -8.22 -5.84
N HIS A 190 18.80 -9.29 -6.64
CA HIS A 190 18.97 -10.66 -6.12
C HIS A 190 20.32 -11.30 -6.44
N SER A 191 21.27 -10.54 -7.01
CA SER A 191 22.67 -10.96 -7.17
C SER A 191 23.62 -10.12 -6.29
N GLN A 192 23.27 -9.93 -5.02
CA GLN A 192 24.28 -9.70 -3.98
C GLN A 192 24.08 -10.76 -2.91
N THR A 193 24.82 -11.85 -3.10
CA THR A 193 25.33 -12.74 -2.06
C THR A 193 25.75 -11.91 -0.84
N PHE A 194 25.07 -12.13 0.28
CA PHE A 194 25.61 -11.80 1.60
C PHE A 194 26.78 -12.75 1.89
N PRO A 195 28.00 -12.26 2.22
CA PRO A 195 28.88 -12.97 3.13
C PRO A 195 28.37 -12.89 4.58
#